data_AF-A0A7C7Q1A4-F1
#
_entry.id   AF-A0A7C7Q1A4-F1
#
_cell.length_a   1.000
_cell.length_b   1.000
_cell.length_c   1.000
_cell.angle_alpha   90.00
_cell.angle_beta   90.00
_cell.angle_gamma   90.00
#
_symmetry.space_group_name_H-M   'P 1'
#
loop_
_entity.id
_entity.type
_entity.pdbx_description
1 polymer ?
#
loop_
_entity_poly.entity_id
_entity_poly.type
_entity_poly.pdbx_seq_one_letter_code
_entity_poly.pdbx_strand_id
1 'polypeptide(L)'
;MALMGLIRLYQRFISSQDIPSCNFTLSCSRFAMEALSRYGPLHGVLMASDRLMRCYGLGRRYYPIDPGTGLAVDRPPEAYYLGEER
;
A
#
# COMPACT_ATOMS: atom_id res chain seq x y z
N MET A 1 -9.41 23.75 14.09
CA MET A 1 -9.15 22.42 14.66
C MET A 1 -9.04 21.28 13.61
N ALA A 2 -9.16 21.54 12.31
CA ALA A 2 -8.98 20.52 11.26
C ALA A 2 -7.51 20.35 10.79
N LEU A 3 -6.69 21.41 10.85
CA LEU A 3 -5.31 21.40 10.33
C LEU A 3 -4.40 20.39 11.05
N MET A 4 -4.52 20.25 12.38
CA MET A 4 -3.69 19.33 13.16
C MET A 4 -4.02 17.85 12.88
N GLY A 5 -5.26 17.53 12.51
CA GLY A 5 -5.66 16.18 12.14
C GLY A 5 -4.98 15.73 10.84
N LEU A 6 -4.96 16.61 9.83
CA LEU A 6 -4.26 16.38 8.56
C LEU A 6 -2.74 16.26 8.73
N ILE A 7 -2.14 17.10 9.58
CA ILE A 7 -0.69 17.05 9.85
C ILE A 7 -0.30 15.77 10.59
N ARG A 8 -1.11 15.29 11.54
CA ARG A 8 -0.85 14.01 12.21
C ARG A 8 -1.07 12.81 11.31
N LEU A 9 -2.05 12.87 10.40
CA LEU A 9 -2.23 11.88 9.36
C LEU A 9 -0.97 11.84 8.47
N TYR A 10 -0.50 12.99 8.00
CA TYR A 10 0.73 13.13 7.21
C TYR A 10 1.97 12.61 7.95
N GLN A 11 2.15 12.95 9.23
CA GLN A 11 3.24 12.46 10.07
C GLN A 11 3.16 10.94 10.29
N ARG A 12 1.97 10.37 10.43
CA ARG A 12 1.76 8.92 10.59
C ARG A 12 2.02 8.16 9.29
N PHE A 13 1.69 8.74 8.13
CA PHE A 13 1.97 8.16 6.80
C PHE A 13 3.46 8.26 6.40
N ILE A 14 4.16 9.32 6.80
CA ILE A 14 5.57 9.53 6.44
C ILE A 14 6.53 8.91 7.45
N SER A 15 6.25 9.02 8.75
CA SER A 15 7.20 8.57 9.78
C SER A 15 7.18 7.05 10.02
N SER A 16 6.25 6.31 9.39
CA SER A 16 6.12 4.85 9.55
C SER A 16 6.72 4.04 8.38
N GLN A 17 7.53 4.67 7.52
CA GLN A 17 8.25 4.01 6.41
C GLN A 17 9.62 3.44 6.83
N ASP A 18 10.02 3.60 8.10
CA ASP A 18 11.19 2.92 8.68
C ASP A 18 10.77 1.54 9.20
N ILE A 19 10.35 0.65 8.29
CA ILE A 19 10.12 -0.78 8.58
C ILE A 19 10.98 -1.60 7.62
N PRO A 20 11.95 -2.39 8.13
CA PRO A 20 13.04 -2.95 7.32
C PRO A 20 12.69 -4.21 6.49
N SER A 21 11.42 -4.55 6.27
CA SER A 21 11.07 -5.66 5.35
C SER A 21 9.63 -5.56 4.88
N CYS A 22 9.43 -4.94 3.72
CA CYS A 22 8.17 -5.09 3.03
C CYS A 22 8.03 -6.55 2.58
N ASN A 23 6.91 -7.18 2.92
CA ASN A 23 6.68 -8.59 2.63
C ASN A 23 6.27 -8.87 1.17
N PHE A 24 6.17 -7.82 0.34
CA PHE A 24 5.66 -7.90 -1.02
C PHE A 24 6.70 -7.50 -2.07
N THR A 25 6.60 -8.06 -3.29
CA THR A 25 7.51 -7.80 -4.43
C THR A 25 7.56 -6.34 -4.88
N LEU A 26 6.53 -5.55 -4.55
CA LEU A 26 6.62 -4.09 -4.52
C LEU A 26 6.59 -3.60 -3.07
N SER A 27 7.57 -2.76 -2.71
CA SER A 27 7.54 -2.08 -1.42
C SER A 27 6.25 -1.24 -1.29
N CYS A 28 5.69 -1.18 -0.08
CA CYS A 28 4.48 -0.40 0.18
C CYS A 28 4.69 1.09 -0.19
N SER A 29 5.91 1.62 -0.03
CA SER A 29 6.28 2.96 -0.49
C SER A 29 6.25 3.12 -2.01
N ARG A 30 6.85 2.20 -2.77
CA ARG A 30 6.80 2.26 -4.25
C ARG A 30 5.37 2.11 -4.74
N PHE A 31 4.63 1.17 -4.17
CA PHE A 31 3.22 1.00 -4.51
C PHE A 31 2.41 2.27 -4.20
N ALA A 32 2.62 2.88 -3.03
CA ALA A 32 1.94 4.13 -2.68
C ALA A 32 2.24 5.24 -3.67
N MET A 33 3.50 5.43 -4.06
CA MET A 33 3.88 6.44 -5.06
C MET A 33 3.26 6.16 -6.43
N GLU A 34 3.29 4.91 -6.89
CA GLU A 34 2.68 4.50 -8.16
C GLU A 34 1.17 4.72 -8.13
N ALA A 35 0.51 4.33 -7.03
CA ALA A 35 -0.93 4.47 -6.85
C ALA A 35 -1.39 5.93 -6.77
N LEU A 36 -0.62 6.78 -6.07
CA LEU A 36 -0.86 8.22 -6.01
C LEU A 36 -0.70 8.88 -7.40
N SER A 37 0.32 8.45 -8.15
CA SER A 37 0.61 8.98 -9.49
C SER A 37 -0.43 8.56 -10.52
N ARG A 38 -0.89 7.30 -10.49
CA ARG A 38 -1.87 6.75 -11.46
C ARG A 38 -3.32 7.08 -11.13
N TYR A 39 -3.73 7.05 -9.86
CA TYR A 39 -5.14 7.14 -9.45
C TYR A 39 -5.49 8.41 -8.67
N GLY A 40 -4.50 9.28 -8.43
CA GLY A 40 -4.65 10.51 -7.67
C GLY A 40 -4.62 10.31 -6.15
N PRO A 41 -4.65 11.41 -5.38
CA PRO A 41 -4.36 11.40 -3.95
C PRO A 41 -5.39 10.62 -3.12
N LEU A 42 -6.68 10.67 -3.45
CA LEU A 42 -7.73 10.00 -2.68
C LEU A 42 -7.68 8.47 -2.85
N HIS A 43 -7.70 7.98 -4.10
CA HIS A 43 -7.63 6.55 -4.39
C HIS A 43 -6.25 5.96 -4.06
N GLY A 44 -5.18 6.69 -4.36
CA GLY A 44 -3.81 6.26 -4.04
C GLY A 44 -3.59 6.09 -2.53
N VAL A 45 -4.09 7.00 -1.69
CA VAL A 45 -4.02 6.84 -0.22
C VAL A 45 -4.87 5.66 0.26
N LEU A 46 -6.08 5.46 -0.30
CA LEU A 46 -6.93 4.33 0.07
C LEU A 46 -6.28 2.98 -0.27
N MET A 47 -5.72 2.84 -1.47
CA MET A 47 -5.01 1.62 -1.88
C MET A 47 -3.72 1.40 -1.09
N ALA A 48 -2.93 2.45 -0.88
CA ALA A 48 -1.69 2.36 -0.11
C ALA A 48 -1.96 1.98 1.35
N SER A 49 -3.00 2.54 1.96
CA SER A 49 -3.36 2.27 3.36
C SER A 49 -3.87 0.85 3.58
N ASP A 50 -4.73 0.33 2.69
CA ASP A 50 -5.14 -1.08 2.72
C ASP A 50 -3.95 -2.04 2.58
N ARG A 51 -3.06 -1.77 1.61
CA ARG A 51 -1.85 -2.60 1.41
C ARG A 51 -0.93 -2.57 2.63
N LEU A 52 -0.81 -1.41 3.29
CA LEU A 52 -0.02 -1.26 4.51
C LEU A 52 -0.63 -2.08 5.67
N MET A 53 -1.96 -2.10 5.81
CA MET A 53 -2.65 -2.95 6.80
C MET A 53 -2.39 -4.44 6.54
N ARG A 54 -2.41 -4.89 5.28
CA ARG A 54 -2.10 -6.29 4.91
C ARG A 54 -0.64 -6.65 5.14
N CYS A 55 0.28 -5.71 4.89
CA CYS A 55 1.71 -5.90 5.13
C CYS A 55 2.03 -5.97 6.63
N TYR A 56 1.27 -5.27 7.48
CA TYR A 56 1.42 -5.30 8.94
C TYR A 56 0.71 -6.48 9.60
N GLY A 57 -0.44 -6.92 9.07
CA GLY A 57 -1.38 -7.84 9.72
C GLY A 57 -1.33 -9.31 9.29
N LEU A 58 -0.19 -9.85 8.84
CA LEU A 58 -0.03 -11.24 8.36
C LEU A 58 -0.74 -11.57 7.04
N GLY A 59 -0.95 -10.60 6.14
CA GLY A 59 -1.53 -10.83 4.82
C GLY A 59 -0.68 -11.74 3.92
N ARG A 60 0.66 -11.74 4.08
CA ARG A 60 1.63 -12.47 3.23
C ARG A 60 1.26 -13.93 2.97
N ARG A 61 0.75 -14.65 3.97
CA ARG A 61 0.43 -16.10 3.85
C ARG A 61 -0.70 -16.41 2.87
N TYR A 62 -1.52 -15.42 2.53
CA TYR A 62 -2.66 -15.59 1.62
C TYR A 62 -2.32 -15.17 0.18
N TYR A 63 -1.11 -14.67 -0.05
CA TYR A 63 -0.67 -14.22 -1.36
C TYR A 63 0.33 -15.20 -1.97
N PRO A 64 0.35 -15.34 -3.30
CA PRO A 64 1.34 -16.17 -3.98
C PRO A 64 2.74 -15.64 -3.68
N ILE A 65 3.66 -16.51 -3.28
CA ILE A 65 5.06 -16.14 -3.03
C ILE A 65 5.84 -16.33 -4.33
N ASP A 66 6.62 -15.33 -4.70
CA ASP A 66 7.53 -15.41 -5.83
C ASP A 66 8.75 -16.28 -5.45
N PRO A 67 9.06 -17.35 -6.18
CA PRO A 67 10.16 -18.26 -5.83
C PRO A 67 11.56 -17.64 -6.03
N GLY A 68 11.69 -16.56 -6.81
CA GLY A 68 12.96 -15.88 -7.04
C GLY A 68 13.31 -14.88 -5.95
N THR A 69 12.32 -14.18 -5.40
CA THR A 69 12.52 -13.14 -4.38
C THR A 69 12.10 -13.55 -2.97
N GLY A 70 11.29 -14.60 -2.83
CA GLY A 70 10.71 -15.03 -1.55
C GLY A 70 9.63 -14.08 -1.00
N LEU A 71 9.24 -13.06 -1.76
CA LEU A 71 8.26 -12.05 -1.38
C LEU A 71 6.86 -12.40 -1.92
N ALA A 72 5.82 -11.96 -1.23
CA ALA A 72 4.45 -12.10 -1.72
C ALA A 72 4.20 -11.20 -2.94
N VAL A 73 3.55 -11.74 -3.95
CA VAL A 73 3.11 -10.99 -5.12
C VAL A 73 1.73 -10.44 -4.83
N ASP A 74 1.65 -9.12 -4.67
CA ASP A 74 0.36 -8.42 -4.60
C ASP A 74 -0.24 -8.36 -6.01
N ARG A 75 -1.51 -8.77 -6.15
CA ARG A 75 -2.24 -8.56 -7.40
C ARG A 75 -2.62 -7.08 -7.49
N PRO A 76 -2.49 -6.45 -8.66
CA PRO A 76 -2.86 -5.05 -8.85
C PRO A 76 -4.28 -4.81 -8.32
N PRO A 77 -4.45 -3.96 -7.29
CA PRO A 77 -5.74 -3.78 -6.62
C PRO A 77 -6.69 -2.89 -7.44
N GLU A 78 -6.29 -2.45 -8.64
CA GLU A 78 -7.13 -1.75 -9.61
C GLU A 78 -8.54 -2.34 -9.72
N ALA A 79 -8.64 -3.66 -9.90
CA ALA A 79 -9.93 -4.34 -10.06
C ALA A 79 -10.86 -4.21 -8.85
N TYR A 80 -10.31 -4.08 -7.63
CA TYR A 80 -11.09 -4.00 -6.39
C TYR A 80 -11.54 -2.58 -6.05
N TYR A 81 -10.73 -1.56 -6.40
CA TYR A 81 -10.99 -0.16 -6.03
C TYR A 81 -11.64 0.68 -7.14
N LEU A 82 -11.34 0.39 -8.40
CA LEU A 82 -11.88 1.13 -9.53
C LEU A 82 -13.10 0.43 -10.15
N GLY A 83 -13.41 -0.79 -9.68
CA GLY A 83 -14.51 -1.58 -10.24
C GLY A 83 -14.36 -1.75 -11.75
N GLU A 84 -13.13 -1.93 -12.23
CA GLU A 84 -12.85 -1.92 -13.66
C GLU A 84 -13.31 -3.26 -14.28
N GLU A 85 -14.59 -3.29 -14.67
CA GLU A 85 -15.08 -4.11 -15.78
C GLU A 85 -14.47 -3.55 -17.07
N ARG A 86 -13.29 -4.04 -17.45
CA ARG A 86 -12.80 -3.98 -18.84
C ARG A 86 -12.07 -5.26 -19.23
#